data_AF-A0A1Q7XA93-F1
#
_entry.id   AF-A0A1Q7XA93-F1
#
_cell.length_a   1.000
_cell.length_b   1.000
_cell.length_c   1.000
_cell.angle_alpha   90.00
_cell.angle_beta   90.00
_cell.angle_gamma   90.00
#
_symmetry.space_group_name_H-M   'P 1'
#
loop_
_entity.id
_entity.type
_entity.pdbx_description
1 polymer ?
#
loop_
_entity_poly.entity_id
_entity_poly.type
_entity_poly.pdbx_seq_one_letter_code
_entity_poly.pdbx_strand_id
1 'polypeptide(L)'
;MRDLEPLLAVRRQPRPIPPPSEQKRLSVAEAYAVQDRLREALLAQGDRLIGWKAGLTNRAAQAQFQVEEPVYGFLLASGVLPSGSEVPVAGFASLAVEAEIAFVMKQPLAGPGVAPPRAMLAVEGALPALELVDFR
;
A
#
# COMPACT_ATOMS: atom_id res chain seq x y z
N MET A 1 -12.20 -6.68 11.44
CA MET A 1 -12.34 -8.01 10.80
C MET A 1 -11.43 -9.01 11.53
N ARG A 2 -11.96 -10.10 12.12
CA ARG A 2 -11.12 -11.06 12.87
C ARG A 2 -10.41 -12.05 11.97
N ASP A 3 -11.05 -12.45 10.88
CA ASP A 3 -10.51 -13.40 9.92
C ASP A 3 -9.77 -12.67 8.78
N LEU A 4 -8.52 -13.06 8.53
CA LEU A 4 -7.72 -12.55 7.42
C LEU A 4 -7.75 -13.46 6.19
N GLU A 5 -8.31 -14.67 6.30
CA GLU A 5 -8.26 -15.64 5.21
C GLU A 5 -8.82 -15.07 3.91
N PRO A 6 -9.97 -14.36 3.89
CA PRO A 6 -10.47 -13.79 2.64
C PRO A 6 -9.44 -12.87 1.95
N LEU A 7 -8.70 -12.05 2.72
CA LEU A 7 -7.66 -11.17 2.19
C LEU A 7 -6.43 -11.95 1.72
N LEU A 8 -6.01 -12.98 2.44
CA LEU A 8 -4.87 -13.81 2.05
C LEU A 8 -5.18 -14.67 0.82
N ALA A 9 -6.39 -15.23 0.75
CA ALA A 9 -6.87 -15.99 -0.39
C ALA A 9 -6.86 -15.17 -1.69
N VAL A 10 -7.40 -13.94 -1.66
CA VAL A 10 -7.42 -13.07 -2.87
C VAL A 10 -6.04 -12.58 -3.28
N ARG A 11 -5.01 -12.68 -2.43
CA ARG A 11 -3.62 -12.45 -2.87
C ARG A 11 -3.05 -13.61 -3.68
N ARG A 12 -3.48 -14.85 -3.41
CA ARG A 12 -3.05 -16.06 -4.13
C ARG A 12 -3.88 -16.29 -5.39
N GLN A 13 -5.15 -15.93 -5.33
CA GLN A 13 -6.10 -16.04 -6.44
C GLN A 13 -6.85 -14.70 -6.56
N PRO A 14 -6.28 -13.74 -7.31
CA PRO A 14 -6.83 -12.40 -7.48
C PRO A 14 -8.25 -12.45 -8.03
N ARG A 15 -9.18 -11.93 -7.24
CA ARG A 15 -10.59 -11.74 -7.59
C ARG A 15 -11.18 -10.65 -6.72
N PRO A 16 -12.23 -9.96 -7.19
CA PRO A 16 -13.01 -9.06 -6.34
C PRO A 16 -13.66 -9.82 -5.18
N ILE A 17 -13.67 -9.20 -4.01
CA ILE A 17 -14.45 -9.54 -2.82
C ILE A 17 -15.27 -8.33 -2.40
N PRO A 18 -16.43 -8.53 -1.76
CA PRO A 18 -17.16 -7.44 -1.15
C PRO A 18 -16.25 -6.67 -0.17
N PRO A 19 -16.24 -5.32 -0.22
CA PRO A 19 -15.46 -4.52 0.71
C PRO A 19 -15.73 -4.94 2.15
N PRO A 20 -14.70 -5.11 3.00
CA PRO A 20 -14.90 -5.45 4.42
C PRO A 20 -15.83 -4.48 5.16
N SER A 21 -15.91 -3.23 4.68
CA SER A 21 -16.82 -2.20 5.18
C SER A 21 -18.31 -2.49 4.99
N GLU A 22 -18.69 -3.30 3.99
CA GLU A 22 -20.09 -3.72 3.76
C GLU A 22 -20.57 -4.72 4.82
N GLN A 23 -19.66 -5.58 5.30
CA GLN A 23 -19.96 -6.54 6.36
C GLN A 23 -19.99 -5.84 7.73
N LYS A 24 -19.06 -4.91 7.95
CA LYS A 24 -18.99 -4.08 9.14
C LYS A 24 -18.32 -2.77 8.78
N ARG A 25 -19.00 -1.63 9.02
CA ARG A 25 -18.38 -0.31 8.91
C ARG A 25 -17.11 -0.26 9.77
N LEU A 26 -15.99 0.11 9.15
CA LEU A 26 -14.69 0.23 9.81
C LEU A 26 -14.34 1.71 9.96
N SER A 27 -13.82 2.08 11.13
CA SER A 27 -13.04 3.30 11.26
C SER A 27 -11.71 3.16 10.50
N VAL A 28 -11.06 4.29 10.19
CA VAL A 28 -9.72 4.30 9.58
C VAL A 28 -8.71 3.54 10.45
N ALA A 29 -8.77 3.71 11.77
CA ALA A 29 -7.93 2.98 12.72
C ALA A 29 -8.16 1.46 12.66
N GLU A 30 -9.40 1.00 12.56
CA GLU A 30 -9.71 -0.43 12.39
C GLU A 30 -9.23 -0.96 11.04
N ALA A 31 -9.30 -0.16 9.97
CA ALA A 31 -8.76 -0.53 8.65
C ALA A 31 -7.24 -0.69 8.70
N TYR A 32 -6.53 0.23 9.37
CA TYR A 32 -5.09 0.09 9.60
C TYR A 32 -4.73 -1.13 10.44
N ALA A 33 -5.50 -1.43 11.48
CA ALA A 33 -5.28 -2.66 12.26
C ALA A 33 -5.46 -3.94 11.41
N VAL A 34 -6.35 -3.93 10.42
CA VAL A 34 -6.47 -5.02 9.44
C VAL A 34 -5.25 -5.08 8.53
N GLN A 35 -4.78 -3.92 8.03
CA GLN A 35 -3.57 -3.82 7.20
C GLN A 35 -2.33 -4.34 7.95
N ASP A 36 -2.14 -3.97 9.21
CA ASP A 36 -1.00 -4.41 10.03
C ASP A 36 -1.00 -5.91 10.25
N ARG A 37 -2.16 -6.50 10.56
CA ARG A 37 -2.25 -7.96 10.73
C ARG A 37 -2.04 -8.70 9.41
N LEU A 38 -2.49 -8.14 8.28
CA LEU A 38 -2.20 -8.70 6.96
C LEU A 38 -0.70 -8.66 6.66
N ARG A 39 -0.03 -7.54 6.96
CA ARG A 39 1.42 -7.39 6.85
C ARG A 39 2.13 -8.47 7.67
N GLU A 40 1.79 -8.60 8.95
CA GLU A 40 2.37 -9.60 9.85
C GLU A 40 2.20 -11.03 9.32
N ALA A 41 1.02 -11.37 8.82
CA ALA A 41 0.76 -12.69 8.23
C ALA A 41 1.61 -12.97 6.99
N LEU A 42 1.85 -11.96 6.13
CA LEU A 42 2.67 -12.09 4.93
C LEU A 42 4.17 -12.18 5.26
N LEU A 43 4.63 -11.42 6.26
CA LEU A 43 6.01 -11.53 6.76
C LEU A 43 6.25 -12.90 7.41
N ALA A 44 5.28 -13.44 8.14
CA ALA A 44 5.36 -14.79 8.71
C ALA A 44 5.41 -15.90 7.63
N GLN A 45 4.96 -15.61 6.41
CA GLN A 45 5.09 -16.50 5.24
C GLN A 45 6.44 -16.35 4.51
N GLY A 46 7.35 -15.51 5.01
CA GLY A 46 8.70 -15.33 4.47
C GLY A 46 8.90 -14.13 3.55
N ASP A 47 7.88 -13.29 3.36
CA ASP A 47 8.04 -12.03 2.64
C ASP A 47 8.82 -10.99 3.48
N ARG A 48 9.22 -9.88 2.86
CA ARG A 48 10.00 -8.82 3.51
C ARG A 48 9.38 -7.45 3.25
N LEU A 49 9.24 -6.67 4.31
CA LEU A 49 8.87 -5.26 4.22
C LEU A 49 10.05 -4.47 3.63
N ILE A 50 9.80 -3.73 2.55
CA ILE A 50 10.83 -2.93 1.86
C ILE A 50 10.53 -1.43 1.82
N GLY A 51 9.33 -1.02 2.23
CA GLY A 51 8.96 0.39 2.19
C GLY A 51 7.47 0.61 2.38
N TRP A 52 7.05 1.81 2.01
CA TRP A 52 5.70 2.32 2.18
C TRP A 52 5.27 3.10 0.96
N LYS A 53 3.98 3.07 0.65
CA LYS A 53 3.33 3.94 -0.34
C LYS A 53 2.39 4.90 0.36
N ALA A 54 2.22 6.10 -0.19
CA ALA A 54 1.19 7.04 0.20
C ALA A 54 0.10 7.04 -0.89
N GLY A 55 -1.17 6.96 -0.49
CA GLY A 55 -2.31 7.01 -1.40
C GLY A 55 -3.25 8.15 -1.02
N LEU A 56 -4.17 8.50 -1.92
CA LEU A 56 -5.14 9.58 -1.70
C LEU A 56 -4.44 10.91 -1.34
N THR A 57 -3.37 11.23 -2.06
CA THR A 57 -2.48 12.38 -1.78
C THR A 57 -3.05 13.73 -2.22
N ASN A 58 -4.22 13.75 -2.84
CA ASN A 58 -4.91 14.97 -3.28
C ASN A 58 -6.30 15.11 -2.62
N ARG A 59 -6.76 16.37 -2.50
CA ARG A 59 -8.02 16.72 -1.82
C ARG A 59 -9.27 16.11 -2.49
N ALA A 60 -9.27 15.97 -3.82
CA ALA A 60 -10.41 15.41 -4.54
C ALA A 60 -10.59 13.92 -4.21
N ALA A 61 -9.50 13.15 -4.22
CA ALA A 61 -9.48 11.75 -3.83
C ALA A 61 -9.84 11.56 -2.35
N GLN A 62 -9.30 12.41 -1.46
CA GLN A 62 -9.65 12.40 -0.04
C GLN A 62 -11.16 12.60 0.18
N ALA A 63 -11.76 13.58 -0.52
CA ALA A 63 -13.20 13.82 -0.46
C ALA A 63 -14.03 12.64 -1.01
N GLN A 64 -13.60 12.05 -2.13
CA GLN A 64 -14.27 10.89 -2.73
C GLN A 64 -14.29 9.69 -1.79
N PHE A 65 -13.19 9.43 -1.09
CA PHE A 65 -13.04 8.31 -0.17
C PHE A 65 -13.38 8.65 1.28
N GLN A 66 -13.85 9.87 1.55
CA GLN A 66 -14.26 10.36 2.87
C GLN A 66 -13.18 10.20 3.95
N VAL A 67 -11.94 10.52 3.59
CA VAL A 67 -10.79 10.59 4.50
C VAL A 67 -10.29 12.04 4.61
N GLU A 68 -9.73 12.40 5.75
CA GLU A 68 -9.29 13.78 6.02
C GLU A 68 -7.82 14.03 5.67
N GLU A 69 -7.06 12.95 5.47
CA GLU A 69 -5.63 12.94 5.19
C GLU A 69 -5.24 11.80 4.23
N PRO A 70 -4.03 11.83 3.62
CA PRO A 70 -3.53 10.72 2.82
C PRO A 70 -3.48 9.43 3.62
N VAL A 71 -3.67 8.31 2.93
CA VAL A 71 -3.52 6.96 3.51
C VAL A 71 -2.15 6.40 3.19
N TYR A 72 -1.75 5.32 3.86
CA TYR A 72 -0.48 4.64 3.59
C TYR A 72 -0.66 3.13 3.54
N GLY A 73 0.18 2.49 2.73
CA GLY A 73 0.26 1.04 2.60
C GLY A 73 1.70 0.55 2.70
N PHE A 74 1.87 -0.73 3.02
CA PHE A 74 3.19 -1.37 3.07
C PHE A 74 3.59 -1.95 1.71
N LEU A 75 4.87 -1.91 1.39
CA LEU A 75 5.44 -2.52 0.19
C LEU A 75 6.25 -3.76 0.57
N LEU A 76 6.04 -4.85 -0.16
CA LEU A 76 6.71 -6.13 0.05
C LEU A 76 7.72 -6.41 -1.06
N ALA A 77 8.79 -7.12 -0.72
CA ALA A 77 9.83 -7.50 -1.68
C ALA A 77 9.27 -8.29 -2.87
N SER A 78 8.27 -9.14 -2.62
CA SER A 78 7.58 -9.91 -3.68
C SER A 78 6.82 -9.06 -4.70
N GLY A 79 6.52 -7.78 -4.38
CA GLY A 79 5.80 -6.87 -5.26
C GLY A 79 6.69 -6.03 -6.18
N VAL A 80 8.02 -6.16 -6.09
CA VAL A 80 8.95 -5.36 -6.91
C VAL A 80 9.21 -6.07 -8.23
N LEU A 81 8.99 -5.34 -9.31
CA LEU A 81 9.29 -5.79 -10.66
C LEU A 81 10.38 -4.88 -11.27
N PRO A 82 11.47 -5.44 -11.82
CA PRO A 82 12.46 -4.67 -12.55
C PRO A 82 11.84 -3.91 -13.73
N SER A 83 12.42 -2.76 -14.07
CA SER A 83 12.05 -2.03 -15.29
C SER A 83 12.17 -2.94 -16.52
N GLY A 84 11.14 -2.93 -17.38
CA GLY A 84 11.05 -3.81 -18.54
C GLY A 84 10.44 -5.19 -18.27
N SER A 85 9.96 -5.47 -17.06
CA SER A 85 9.22 -6.71 -16.77
C SER A 85 7.92 -6.79 -17.56
N GLU A 86 7.61 -7.99 -18.07
CA GLU A 86 6.29 -8.31 -18.61
C GLU A 86 5.34 -8.68 -17.46
N VAL A 87 4.14 -8.10 -17.46
CA VAL A 87 3.16 -8.28 -16.38
C VAL A 87 1.88 -8.89 -16.95
N PRO A 88 1.55 -10.15 -16.61
CA PRO A 88 0.31 -10.76 -17.07
C PRO A 88 -0.88 -10.14 -16.33
N VAL A 89 -1.72 -9.39 -17.06
CA VAL A 89 -2.92 -8.73 -16.51
C VAL A 89 -3.90 -9.73 -15.87
N ALA A 90 -3.92 -10.97 -16.34
CA ALA A 90 -4.72 -12.05 -15.76
C ALA A 90 -4.36 -12.39 -14.30
N GLY A 91 -3.21 -11.91 -13.80
CA GLY A 91 -2.79 -12.01 -12.41
C GLY A 91 -3.34 -10.92 -11.50
N PHE A 92 -4.31 -10.11 -11.95
CA PHE A 92 -4.91 -9.01 -11.19
C PHE A 92 -6.44 -9.12 -11.21
N ALA A 93 -7.09 -8.68 -10.15
CA ALA A 93 -8.54 -8.61 -10.08
C ALA A 93 -9.06 -7.37 -10.84
N SER A 94 -8.42 -6.23 -10.61
CA SER A 94 -8.74 -4.97 -11.27
C SER A 94 -7.49 -4.08 -11.24
N LEU A 95 -6.70 -4.18 -12.30
CA LEU A 95 -5.42 -3.49 -12.43
C LEU A 95 -5.62 -2.03 -12.81
N ALA A 96 -5.03 -1.13 -12.03
CA ALA A 96 -4.72 0.24 -12.42
C ALA A 96 -3.20 0.46 -12.36
N VAL A 97 -2.70 1.40 -13.16
CA VAL A 97 -1.29 1.78 -13.17
C VAL A 97 -1.18 3.25 -12.83
N GLU A 98 -0.37 3.57 -11.83
CA GLU A 98 -0.12 4.94 -11.37
C GLU A 98 1.36 5.29 -11.60
N ALA A 99 1.62 6.51 -12.07
CA ALA A 99 2.97 7.02 -12.26
C ALA A 99 3.38 7.83 -11.03
N GLU A 100 4.47 7.42 -10.39
CA GLU A 100 4.87 7.91 -9.08
C GLU A 100 6.37 8.28 -9.03
N ILE A 101 6.75 8.97 -7.96
CA ILE A 101 8.15 9.21 -7.60
C ILE A 101 8.44 8.43 -6.32
N ALA A 102 9.31 7.42 -6.41
CA ALA A 102 9.78 6.68 -5.25
C ALA A 102 11.00 7.38 -4.63
N PHE A 103 10.97 7.56 -3.32
CA PHE A 103 12.11 8.08 -2.56
C PHE A 103 12.90 6.93 -1.92
N VAL A 104 14.19 6.87 -2.22
CA VAL A 104 15.13 5.98 -1.52
C VAL A 104 15.61 6.69 -0.27
N MET A 105 15.48 6.03 0.88
CA MET A 105 15.79 6.61 2.19
C MET A 105 17.22 6.23 2.61
N LYS A 106 18.06 7.22 2.96
CA LYS A 106 19.38 6.98 3.58
C LYS A 106 19.32 6.91 5.10
N GLN A 107 18.29 7.51 5.70
CA GLN A 107 18.11 7.59 7.15
C GLN A 107 16.64 7.37 7.51
N PRO A 108 16.36 6.77 8.68
CA PRO A 108 14.99 6.62 9.14
C PRO A 108 14.34 7.98 9.42
N LEU A 109 13.03 8.07 9.19
CA LEU A 109 12.18 9.16 9.64
C LEU A 109 11.26 8.64 10.75
N ALA A 110 11.16 9.40 11.82
CA ALA A 110 10.29 9.10 12.96
C ALA A 110 9.53 10.35 13.36
N GLY A 111 8.21 10.21 13.50
CA GLY A 111 7.34 11.27 13.99
C GLY A 111 7.25 11.33 15.52
N PRO A 112 6.39 12.21 16.04
CA PRO A 112 5.60 13.21 15.30
C PRO A 112 6.44 14.40 14.84
N GLY A 113 5.87 15.25 13.95
CA GLY A 113 6.46 16.56 13.62
C GLY A 113 7.59 16.56 12.58
N VAL A 114 7.65 15.56 11.70
CA VAL A 114 8.62 15.56 10.58
C VAL A 114 8.22 16.66 9.57
N ALA A 115 9.00 17.73 9.53
CA ALA A 115 8.83 18.80 8.55
C ALA A 115 9.48 18.45 7.19
N PRO A 116 9.02 19.03 6.06
CA PRO A 116 9.56 18.74 4.73
C PRO A 116 11.10 18.88 4.60
N PRO A 117 11.76 19.91 5.18
CA PRO A 117 13.23 20.00 5.12
C PRO A 117 13.91 18.81 5.80
N ARG A 118 13.36 18.33 6.93
CA ARG A 118 13.90 17.16 7.64
C ARG A 118 13.68 15.88 6.84
N ALA A 119 12.52 15.73 6.22
CA ALA A 119 12.24 14.60 5.32
C ALA A 119 13.22 14.57 4.15
N MET A 120 13.45 15.71 3.50
CA MET A 120 14.38 15.83 2.37
C MET A 120 15.82 15.48 2.76
N LEU A 121 16.24 15.84 3.98
CA LEU A 121 17.56 15.45 4.50
C LEU A 121 17.70 13.95 4.77
N ALA A 122 16.62 13.18 4.85
CA ALA A 122 16.64 11.73 5.04
C ALA A 122 16.57 10.94 3.72
N VAL A 123 16.32 11.61 2.59
CA VAL A 123 16.30 11.03 1.25
C VAL A 123 17.73 10.88 0.72
N GLU A 124 18.02 9.72 0.15
CA GLU A 124 19.24 9.41 -0.60
C GLU A 124 19.11 9.82 -2.06
N GLY A 125 17.97 9.49 -2.66
CA GLY A 125 17.67 9.76 -4.05
C GLY A 125 16.20 9.56 -4.37
N ALA A 126 15.82 9.86 -5.60
CA ALA A 126 14.48 9.67 -6.13
C ALA A 126 14.55 8.92 -7.46
N LEU A 127 13.54 8.09 -7.70
CA LEU A 127 13.42 7.27 -8.91
C LEU A 127 12.00 7.41 -9.47
N PRO A 128 11.81 7.41 -10.80
CA PRO A 128 10.49 7.16 -11.36
C PRO A 128 10.04 5.75 -10.97
N ALA A 129 8.78 5.61 -10.60
CA ALA A 129 8.17 4.34 -10.26
C ALA A 129 6.79 4.22 -10.92
N LEU A 130 6.42 3.00 -11.27
CA LEU A 130 5.05 2.66 -11.64
C LEU A 130 4.46 1.82 -10.52
N GLU A 131 3.35 2.25 -9.95
CA GLU A 131 2.59 1.44 -9.00
C GLU A 131 1.51 0.65 -9.75
N LEU A 132 1.51 -0.67 -9.55
CA LEU A 132 0.46 -1.56 -10.03
C LEU A 132 -0.56 -1.75 -8.91
N VAL A 133 -1.67 -1.03 -8.99
CA VAL A 133 -2.75 -1.07 -7.99
C VAL A 133 -3.74 -2.16 -8.38
N ASP A 134 -4.06 -3.04 -7.44
CA ASP A 134 -5.02 -4.12 -7.64
C ASP A 134 -6.20 -3.96 -6.68
N PHE A 135 -7.37 -3.60 -7.22
CA PHE A 135 -8.60 -3.52 -6.42
C PHE A 135 -9.22 -4.91 -6.29
N ARG A 136 -9.11 -5.45 -5.08
CA ARG A 136 -9.58 -6.79 -4.71
C ARG A 136 -10.77 -6.71 -3.79
#